data_AF-A0A0V0G9T0-F1
#
_entry.id   AF-A0A0V0G9T0-F1
#
_cell.length_a   1.000
_cell.length_b   1.000
_cell.length_c   1.000
_cell.angle_alpha   90.00
_cell.angle_beta   90.00
_cell.angle_gamma   90.00
#
_symmetry.space_group_name_H-M   'P 1'
#
loop_
_entity.id
_entity.type
_entity.pdbx_description
1 polymer ?
#
loop_
_entity_poly.entity_id
_entity_poly.type
_entity_poly.pdbx_seq_one_letter_code
_entity_poly.pdbx_strand_id
1 'polypeptide(L)'
;KKTSVDRQFKVMNYNVLAQDLIHVHRNLYENHSPEHLTWENRSRLLMEQITTFLPDILTLQEVQESHIGPFYKQLEKYGYRGVFKRRTGNLTDGCALYYMSSLMELVSYKTVEYYRPHINPTLLNRPNVAIVARLRPINKATRVLGRELIVANTHLLYNPRRNDVRFAQIQILLAEIHKIIQNMGSKEPAVLLMGDLNSWPDSPVIKLLEEGSVPSYFSHLPTDSGISNQCIYLNNNECEGVEESKQTNGETCDINSQLDFFKKVDDQHSQLAISHNFNFNSVYNWKNKNDHSLATSYQGRWNMVDYIFYSNNIKLISRLKLPTVEECEHEIGYIPNKTSPSDHFPLAATFIVD
;
A
#
# COMPACT_ATOMS: atom_id res chain seq x y z
N LYS A 1 15.28 33.40 2.05
CA LYS A 1 15.63 32.03 2.55
C LYS A 1 14.30 31.33 2.84
N LYS A 2 13.95 30.26 2.10
CA LYS A 2 12.74 29.46 2.39
C LYS A 2 12.97 28.68 3.70
N THR A 3 11.96 28.60 4.55
CA THR A 3 12.04 27.97 5.87
C THR A 3 11.88 26.44 5.75
N SER A 4 12.22 25.69 6.80
CA SER A 4 11.99 24.23 6.83
C SER A 4 10.51 23.85 6.70
N VAL A 5 9.59 24.75 7.04
CA VAL A 5 8.14 24.57 6.91
C VAL A 5 7.71 24.47 5.44
N ASP A 6 8.38 25.18 4.54
CA ASP A 6 8.06 25.23 3.11
C ASP A 6 8.36 23.89 2.38
N ARG A 7 9.03 22.96 3.06
CA ARG A 7 9.41 21.64 2.54
C ARG A 7 8.60 20.50 3.16
N GLN A 8 7.65 20.81 4.04
CA GLN A 8 6.85 19.79 4.69
C GLN A 8 5.73 19.30 3.79
N PHE A 9 5.30 18.05 3.97
CA PHE A 9 4.06 17.53 3.44
C PHE A 9 3.40 16.54 4.40
N LYS A 10 2.07 16.49 4.35
CA LYS A 10 1.22 15.64 5.18
C LYS A 10 0.73 14.45 4.39
N VAL A 11 0.63 13.29 5.04
CA VAL A 11 0.04 12.09 4.47
C VAL A 11 -1.00 11.50 5.41
N MET A 12 -1.98 10.81 4.85
CA MET A 12 -2.97 10.03 5.60
C MET A 12 -3.19 8.67 4.92
N ASN A 13 -3.18 7.61 5.72
CA ASN A 13 -3.58 6.25 5.32
C ASN A 13 -4.82 5.85 6.09
N TYR A 14 -5.88 5.41 5.41
CA TYR A 14 -7.14 5.10 6.08
C TYR A 14 -7.97 4.02 5.37
N ASN A 15 -8.18 2.88 6.03
CA ASN A 15 -9.23 1.94 5.65
C ASN A 15 -10.59 2.53 6.09
N VAL A 16 -11.48 2.80 5.13
CA VAL A 16 -12.71 3.57 5.35
C VAL A 16 -13.97 2.72 5.50
N LEU A 17 -13.81 1.39 5.54
CA LEU A 17 -14.88 0.41 5.70
C LEU A 17 -16.01 0.56 4.67
N ALA A 18 -15.96 -0.23 3.60
CA ALA A 18 -16.99 -0.19 2.56
C ALA A 18 -18.37 -0.55 3.15
N GLN A 19 -19.42 0.14 2.71
CA GLN A 19 -20.77 -0.11 3.23
C GLN A 19 -21.24 -1.52 2.90
N ASP A 20 -20.95 -1.99 1.68
CA ASP A 20 -21.27 -3.36 1.26
C ASP A 20 -20.60 -4.41 2.17
N LEU A 21 -19.39 -4.15 2.67
CA LEU A 21 -18.66 -5.09 3.54
C LEU A 21 -19.31 -5.22 4.92
N ILE A 22 -19.87 -4.13 5.47
CA ILE A 22 -20.71 -4.20 6.68
C ILE A 22 -21.92 -5.10 6.42
N HIS A 23 -22.57 -4.97 5.26
CA HIS A 23 -23.76 -5.75 4.92
C HIS A 23 -23.47 -7.22 4.64
N VAL A 24 -22.30 -7.54 4.10
CA VAL A 24 -21.83 -8.92 3.88
C VAL A 24 -21.40 -9.57 5.19
N HIS A 25 -20.78 -8.81 6.10
CA HIS A 25 -20.21 -9.29 7.36
C HIS A 25 -20.96 -8.78 8.59
N ARG A 26 -22.30 -8.75 8.55
CA ARG A 26 -23.15 -8.19 9.63
C ARG A 26 -22.84 -8.77 11.01
N ASN A 27 -22.45 -10.04 11.07
CA ASN A 27 -22.10 -10.73 12.31
C ASN A 27 -20.91 -10.08 13.04
N LEU A 28 -20.04 -9.35 12.35
CA LEU A 28 -18.93 -8.61 12.97
C LEU A 28 -19.38 -7.32 13.67
N TYR A 29 -20.59 -6.83 13.34
CA TYR A 29 -21.09 -5.53 13.77
C TYR A 29 -22.40 -5.62 14.59
N GLU A 30 -22.73 -6.80 15.12
CA GLU A 30 -23.98 -7.04 15.88
C GLU A 30 -24.08 -6.22 17.17
N ASN A 31 -22.93 -5.86 17.76
CA ASN A 31 -22.85 -5.10 19.00
C ASN A 31 -22.78 -3.58 18.78
N HIS A 32 -22.88 -3.11 17.53
CA HIS A 32 -22.77 -1.70 17.18
C HIS A 32 -24.16 -1.06 17.09
N SER A 33 -24.27 0.22 17.43
CA SER A 33 -25.50 0.97 17.17
C SER A 33 -25.75 1.00 15.66
N PRO A 34 -26.94 0.59 15.17
CA PRO A 34 -27.25 0.59 13.73
C PRO A 34 -27.04 1.96 13.08
N GLU A 35 -27.28 3.05 13.81
CA GLU A 35 -27.09 4.41 13.31
C GLU A 35 -25.62 4.68 12.94
N HIS A 36 -24.66 4.15 13.71
CA HIS A 36 -23.23 4.34 13.48
C HIS A 36 -22.72 3.52 12.29
N LEU A 37 -23.49 2.52 11.83
CA LEU A 37 -23.15 1.68 10.68
C LEU A 37 -23.67 2.23 9.35
N THR A 38 -24.60 3.20 9.38
CA THR A 38 -25.16 3.79 8.15
C THR A 38 -24.12 4.58 7.38
N TRP A 39 -24.16 4.49 6.05
CA TRP A 39 -23.23 5.25 5.20
C TRP A 39 -23.41 6.75 5.37
N GLU A 40 -24.64 7.21 5.55
CA GLU A 40 -24.99 8.62 5.74
C GLU A 40 -24.25 9.22 6.95
N ASN A 41 -24.24 8.52 8.08
CA ASN A 41 -23.54 8.97 9.28
C ASN A 41 -22.01 8.83 9.14
N ARG A 42 -21.53 7.69 8.66
CA ARG A 42 -20.09 7.42 8.52
C ARG A 42 -19.44 8.35 7.51
N SER A 43 -20.04 8.55 6.34
CA SER A 43 -19.51 9.38 5.27
C SER A 43 -19.32 10.85 5.67
N ARG A 44 -20.24 11.40 6.48
CA ARG A 44 -20.10 12.74 7.04
C ARG A 44 -18.84 12.87 7.90
N LEU A 45 -18.64 11.92 8.83
CA LEU A 45 -17.48 11.89 9.72
C LEU A 45 -16.18 11.61 8.94
N LEU A 46 -16.21 10.72 7.93
CA LEU A 46 -15.05 10.46 7.06
C LEU A 46 -14.60 11.74 6.36
N MET A 47 -15.53 12.47 5.74
CA MET A 47 -15.22 13.74 5.08
C MET A 47 -14.69 14.78 6.07
N GLU A 48 -15.29 14.88 7.26
CA GLU A 48 -14.85 15.77 8.33
C GLU A 48 -13.42 15.46 8.79
N GLN A 49 -13.08 14.20 9.03
CA GLN A 49 -11.73 13.77 9.44
C GLN A 49 -10.68 14.06 8.35
N ILE A 50 -10.98 13.70 7.09
CA ILE A 50 -10.08 13.94 5.95
C ILE A 50 -9.84 15.44 5.76
N THR A 51 -10.91 16.25 5.77
CA THR A 51 -10.81 17.69 5.46
C THR A 51 -10.26 18.51 6.62
N THR A 52 -10.45 18.06 7.86
CA THR A 52 -9.81 18.67 9.04
C THR A 52 -8.29 18.45 9.04
N PHE A 53 -7.83 17.24 8.74
CA PHE A 53 -6.39 16.99 8.65
C PHE A 53 -5.79 17.57 7.36
N LEU A 54 -6.56 17.58 6.27
CA LEU A 54 -6.19 18.08 4.95
C LEU A 54 -4.81 17.55 4.47
N PRO A 55 -4.65 16.22 4.31
CA PRO A 55 -3.38 15.62 3.89
C PRO A 55 -2.96 16.05 2.49
N ASP A 56 -1.67 16.14 2.18
CA ASP A 56 -1.22 16.40 0.81
C ASP A 56 -1.28 15.13 -0.07
N ILE A 57 -1.17 13.94 0.56
CA ILE A 57 -1.35 12.62 -0.05
C ILE A 57 -2.31 11.81 0.84
N LEU A 58 -3.36 11.24 0.26
CA LEU A 58 -4.36 10.44 0.96
C LEU A 58 -4.46 9.06 0.29
N THR A 59 -4.21 8.00 1.05
CA THR A 59 -4.43 6.62 0.61
C THR A 59 -5.59 6.00 1.37
N LEU A 60 -6.53 5.43 0.62
CA LEU A 60 -7.74 4.82 1.17
C LEU A 60 -7.84 3.35 0.76
N GLN A 61 -8.30 2.50 1.67
CA GLN A 61 -8.67 1.10 1.42
C GLN A 61 -10.16 0.90 1.70
N GLU A 62 -10.75 -0.15 1.13
CA GLU A 62 -12.20 -0.42 1.20
C GLU A 62 -13.05 0.74 0.66
N VAL A 63 -12.56 1.39 -0.39
CA VAL A 63 -13.32 2.42 -1.10
C VAL A 63 -14.34 1.74 -2.00
N GLN A 64 -15.62 1.86 -1.66
CA GLN A 64 -16.72 1.33 -2.47
C GLN A 64 -16.88 2.11 -3.79
N GLU A 65 -16.90 1.40 -4.92
CA GLU A 65 -16.94 1.95 -6.28
C GLU A 65 -18.16 2.85 -6.50
N SER A 66 -19.34 2.45 -6.02
CA SER A 66 -20.57 3.24 -6.15
C SER A 66 -20.51 4.59 -5.41
N HIS A 67 -19.60 4.75 -4.46
CA HIS A 67 -19.40 6.00 -3.71
C HIS A 67 -18.37 6.94 -4.38
N ILE A 68 -17.64 6.50 -5.41
CA ILE A 68 -16.61 7.32 -6.07
C ILE A 68 -17.21 8.61 -6.65
N GLY A 69 -18.26 8.49 -7.46
CA GLY A 69 -18.93 9.64 -8.08
C GLY A 69 -19.67 10.53 -7.08
N PRO A 70 -20.60 9.98 -6.27
CA PRO A 70 -21.44 10.77 -5.37
C PRO A 70 -20.70 11.37 -4.15
N PHE A 71 -19.74 10.63 -3.58
CA PHE A 71 -19.07 11.02 -2.35
C PHE A 71 -17.62 11.48 -2.59
N TYR A 72 -16.75 10.61 -3.11
CA TYR A 72 -15.32 10.92 -3.18
C TYR A 72 -14.97 12.00 -4.20
N LYS A 73 -15.78 12.21 -5.26
CA LYS A 73 -15.62 13.35 -6.19
C LYS A 73 -15.67 14.70 -5.47
N GLN A 74 -16.30 14.78 -4.30
CA GLN A 74 -16.34 16.01 -3.51
C GLN A 74 -14.94 16.44 -3.02
N LEU A 75 -13.97 15.52 -2.93
CA LEU A 75 -12.56 15.84 -2.62
C LEU A 75 -11.93 16.79 -3.66
N GLU A 76 -12.42 16.82 -4.89
CA GLU A 76 -11.95 17.77 -5.91
C GLU A 76 -12.17 19.24 -5.48
N LYS A 77 -13.24 19.51 -4.72
CA LYS A 77 -13.52 20.85 -4.16
C LYS A 77 -12.44 21.30 -3.16
N TYR A 78 -11.73 20.35 -2.56
CA TYR A 78 -10.61 20.58 -1.64
C TYR A 78 -9.25 20.56 -2.36
N GLY A 79 -9.22 20.44 -3.70
CA GLY A 79 -8.00 20.48 -4.50
C GLY A 79 -7.36 19.12 -4.78
N TYR A 80 -8.00 18.03 -4.38
CA TYR A 80 -7.51 16.69 -4.66
C TYR A 80 -7.76 16.27 -6.10
N ARG A 81 -6.83 15.47 -6.63
CA ARG A 81 -7.04 14.56 -7.75
C ARG A 81 -6.65 13.17 -7.30
N GLY A 82 -7.20 12.13 -7.92
CA GLY A 82 -6.86 10.78 -7.50
C GLY A 82 -7.18 9.71 -8.52
N VAL A 83 -6.71 8.51 -8.19
CA VAL A 83 -6.90 7.28 -8.96
C VAL A 83 -7.55 6.24 -8.06
N PHE A 84 -8.41 5.40 -8.64
CA PHE A 84 -9.11 4.33 -7.95
C PHE A 84 -8.86 3.01 -8.68
N LYS A 85 -8.66 1.94 -7.90
CA LYS A 85 -8.57 0.57 -8.39
C LYS A 85 -9.48 -0.31 -7.54
N ARG A 86 -10.57 -0.76 -8.14
CA ARG A 86 -11.43 -1.81 -7.58
C ARG A 86 -10.68 -3.13 -7.50
N ARG A 87 -10.98 -3.93 -6.47
CA ARG A 87 -10.58 -5.34 -6.40
C ARG A 87 -11.09 -6.11 -7.62
N THR A 88 -10.40 -7.18 -8.00
CA THR A 88 -10.81 -7.98 -9.16
C THR A 88 -12.06 -8.81 -8.87
N GLY A 89 -12.67 -9.37 -9.92
CA GLY A 89 -13.92 -10.14 -9.81
C GLY A 89 -15.13 -9.25 -9.49
N ASN A 90 -16.05 -9.77 -8.67
CA ASN A 90 -17.34 -9.14 -8.38
C ASN A 90 -17.34 -8.28 -7.10
N LEU A 91 -16.15 -7.97 -6.57
CA LEU A 91 -16.03 -7.16 -5.35
C LEU A 91 -16.20 -5.69 -5.70
N THR A 92 -16.92 -4.95 -4.84
CA THR A 92 -17.37 -3.58 -5.10
C THR A 92 -16.44 -2.52 -4.52
N ASP A 93 -15.47 -2.91 -3.71
CA ASP A 93 -14.51 -2.04 -3.03
C ASP A 93 -13.10 -2.14 -3.63
N GLY A 94 -12.22 -1.22 -3.24
CA GLY A 94 -10.85 -1.15 -3.72
C GLY A 94 -9.96 -0.17 -2.98
N CYS A 95 -8.85 0.18 -3.61
CA CYS A 95 -7.92 1.18 -3.12
C CYS A 95 -8.11 2.49 -3.89
N ALA A 96 -7.96 3.63 -3.21
CA ALA A 96 -7.88 4.94 -3.85
C ALA A 96 -6.64 5.71 -3.37
N LEU A 97 -6.07 6.51 -4.25
CA LEU A 97 -4.94 7.37 -3.94
C LEU A 97 -5.24 8.78 -4.45
N TYR A 98 -5.29 9.73 -3.54
CA TYR A 98 -5.49 11.14 -3.84
C TYR A 98 -4.24 11.95 -3.48
N TYR A 99 -4.02 13.03 -4.23
CA TYR A 99 -2.93 13.98 -4.01
C TYR A 99 -3.42 15.41 -4.23
N MET A 100 -2.82 16.35 -3.51
CA MET A 100 -3.08 17.78 -3.69
C MET A 100 -2.50 18.25 -5.02
N SER A 101 -3.37 18.47 -5.99
CA SER A 101 -2.99 18.88 -7.36
C SER A 101 -2.30 20.24 -7.43
N SER A 102 -2.44 21.05 -6.38
CA SER A 102 -1.74 22.32 -6.24
C SER A 102 -0.27 22.18 -5.83
N LEU A 103 0.17 20.99 -5.40
CA LEU A 103 1.51 20.71 -4.87
C LEU A 103 2.24 19.62 -5.65
N MET A 104 1.52 18.73 -6.29
CA MET A 104 2.06 17.57 -6.98
C MET A 104 1.31 17.32 -8.28
N GLU A 105 2.04 16.85 -9.29
CA GLU A 105 1.54 16.32 -10.54
C GLU A 105 1.64 14.78 -10.51
N LEU A 106 0.60 14.08 -10.97
CA LEU A 106 0.69 12.65 -11.23
C LEU A 106 1.38 12.41 -12.56
N VAL A 107 2.64 11.95 -12.53
CA VAL A 107 3.44 11.66 -13.73
C VAL A 107 2.95 10.37 -14.39
N SER A 108 2.75 9.33 -13.59
CA SER A 108 2.24 8.04 -14.02
C SER A 108 1.73 7.25 -12.81
N TYR A 109 0.90 6.24 -13.07
CA TYR A 109 0.52 5.27 -12.05
C TYR A 109 0.38 3.88 -12.65
N LYS A 110 0.51 2.86 -11.79
CA LYS A 110 0.25 1.47 -12.11
C LYS A 110 -0.75 0.90 -11.11
N THR A 111 -1.76 0.21 -11.61
CA THR A 111 -2.61 -0.65 -10.77
C THR A 111 -2.03 -2.05 -10.78
N VAL A 112 -1.94 -2.68 -9.61
CA VAL A 112 -1.41 -4.03 -9.43
C VAL A 112 -2.55 -4.96 -9.07
N GLU A 113 -2.68 -6.06 -9.81
CA GLU A 113 -3.56 -7.17 -9.46
C GLU A 113 -2.72 -8.33 -8.96
N TYR A 114 -3.02 -8.80 -7.75
CA TYR A 114 -2.32 -9.95 -7.17
C TYR A 114 -2.92 -11.29 -7.61
N TYR A 115 -4.12 -11.27 -8.19
CA TYR A 115 -4.77 -12.45 -8.77
C TYR A 115 -4.02 -12.87 -10.04
N ARG A 116 -3.18 -13.91 -9.93
CA ARG A 116 -2.38 -14.46 -11.03
C ARG A 116 -2.39 -16.00 -10.97
N PRO A 117 -3.58 -16.63 -11.13
CA PRO A 117 -3.72 -18.09 -10.96
C PRO A 117 -2.95 -18.90 -12.01
N HIS A 118 -2.60 -18.28 -13.15
CA HIS A 118 -1.74 -18.89 -14.18
C HIS A 118 -0.28 -19.06 -13.72
N ILE A 119 0.20 -18.23 -12.78
CA ILE A 119 1.54 -18.38 -12.17
C ILE A 119 1.46 -19.35 -10.98
N ASN A 120 0.48 -19.16 -10.10
CA ASN A 120 0.28 -20.06 -8.97
C ASN A 120 -1.19 -20.07 -8.52
N PRO A 121 -1.97 -21.12 -8.84
CA PRO A 121 -3.41 -21.15 -8.56
C PRO A 121 -3.75 -21.33 -7.07
N THR A 122 -2.81 -21.72 -6.23
CA THR A 122 -3.05 -21.91 -4.78
C THR A 122 -2.62 -20.70 -3.96
N LEU A 123 -1.57 -20.00 -4.40
CA LEU A 123 -0.98 -18.83 -3.73
C LEU A 123 -1.53 -17.50 -4.26
N LEU A 124 -1.60 -17.32 -5.59
CA LEU A 124 -1.94 -16.04 -6.25
C LEU A 124 -3.38 -16.06 -6.76
N ASN A 125 -4.32 -16.41 -5.88
CA ASN A 125 -5.73 -16.64 -6.20
C ASN A 125 -6.67 -15.74 -5.41
N ARG A 126 -6.20 -14.55 -5.04
CA ARG A 126 -6.97 -13.58 -4.27
C ARG A 126 -7.10 -12.26 -5.01
N PRO A 127 -8.27 -11.60 -4.94
CA PRO A 127 -8.62 -10.44 -5.77
C PRO A 127 -8.08 -9.10 -5.25
N ASN A 128 -7.22 -9.15 -4.24
CA ASN A 128 -6.58 -7.97 -3.67
C ASN A 128 -5.78 -7.20 -4.75
N VAL A 129 -5.62 -5.90 -4.52
CA VAL A 129 -5.03 -4.96 -5.48
C VAL A 129 -4.16 -3.93 -4.78
N ALA A 130 -3.33 -3.25 -5.55
CA ALA A 130 -2.60 -2.07 -5.12
C ALA A 130 -2.57 -0.99 -6.21
N ILE A 131 -2.17 0.21 -5.82
CA ILE A 131 -1.86 1.34 -6.69
C ILE A 131 -0.44 1.78 -6.37
N VAL A 132 0.38 2.00 -7.39
CA VAL A 132 1.69 2.66 -7.26
C VAL A 132 1.68 3.91 -8.13
N ALA A 133 1.80 5.09 -7.51
CA ALA A 133 1.75 6.38 -8.19
C ALA A 133 3.12 7.07 -8.12
N ARG A 134 3.55 7.63 -9.25
CA ARG A 134 4.71 8.51 -9.35
C ARG A 134 4.23 9.96 -9.32
N LEU A 135 4.54 10.65 -8.24
CA LEU A 135 4.15 12.04 -8.01
C LEU A 135 5.36 12.95 -8.14
N ARG A 136 5.25 13.97 -8.98
CA ARG A 136 6.25 15.02 -9.12
C ARG A 136 5.81 16.28 -8.39
N PRO A 137 6.58 16.76 -7.41
CA PRO A 137 6.38 18.08 -6.86
C PRO A 137 6.29 19.21 -7.87
N ILE A 138 5.36 20.12 -7.61
CA ILE A 138 5.28 21.41 -8.29
C ILE A 138 5.90 22.44 -7.36
N ASN A 139 7.09 22.94 -7.73
CA ASN A 139 7.77 23.97 -6.96
C ASN A 139 7.05 25.30 -7.09
N LYS A 140 6.43 25.77 -5.99
CA LYS A 140 5.82 27.10 -5.91
C LYS A 140 6.66 28.04 -5.06
N ALA A 141 6.34 29.33 -5.11
CA ALA A 141 6.98 30.34 -4.26
C ALA A 141 6.91 29.95 -2.77
N THR A 142 5.82 29.30 -2.34
CA THR A 142 5.49 28.98 -0.94
C THR A 142 5.81 27.55 -0.48
N ARG A 143 5.87 26.55 -1.38
CA ARG A 143 6.25 25.16 -1.04
C ARG A 143 7.19 24.55 -2.08
N VAL A 144 8.24 23.88 -1.63
CA VAL A 144 9.29 23.25 -2.46
C VAL A 144 9.51 21.82 -1.99
N LEU A 145 8.73 20.90 -2.54
CA LEU A 145 8.93 19.47 -2.30
C LEU A 145 10.05 19.04 -3.26
N GLY A 146 11.25 18.78 -2.76
CA GLY A 146 12.46 18.78 -3.60
C GLY A 146 12.62 17.61 -4.57
N ARG A 147 11.95 16.48 -4.33
CA ARG A 147 12.15 15.21 -5.06
C ARG A 147 10.83 14.53 -5.40
N GLU A 148 10.84 13.74 -6.48
CA GLU A 148 9.69 12.90 -6.84
C GLU A 148 9.40 11.86 -5.74
N LEU A 149 8.12 11.52 -5.58
CA LEU A 149 7.62 10.56 -4.62
C LEU A 149 7.01 9.37 -5.36
N ILE A 150 7.36 8.16 -4.94
CA ILE A 150 6.61 6.95 -5.27
C ILE A 150 5.68 6.67 -4.09
N VAL A 151 4.38 6.62 -4.34
CA VAL A 151 3.37 6.34 -3.32
C VAL A 151 2.65 5.06 -3.69
N ALA A 152 2.84 4.02 -2.88
CA ALA A 152 2.13 2.77 -2.97
C ALA A 152 0.98 2.73 -1.95
N ASN A 153 -0.20 2.31 -2.40
CA ASN A 153 -1.37 2.01 -1.59
C ASN A 153 -1.79 0.55 -1.84
N THR A 154 -2.00 -0.24 -0.79
CA THR A 154 -2.49 -1.61 -0.92
C THR A 154 -3.46 -2.01 0.19
N HIS A 155 -4.27 -3.04 -0.09
CA HIS A 155 -5.04 -3.77 0.91
C HIS A 155 -4.78 -5.27 0.72
N LEU A 156 -3.93 -5.83 1.59
CA LEU A 156 -3.52 -7.24 1.53
C LEU A 156 -4.63 -8.19 2.01
N LEU A 157 -4.48 -9.49 1.75
CA LEU A 157 -5.45 -10.50 2.13
C LEU A 157 -5.72 -10.52 3.66
N TYR A 158 -6.99 -10.42 4.05
CA TYR A 158 -7.41 -10.54 5.46
C TYR A 158 -7.12 -11.91 6.09
N ASN A 159 -7.44 -13.02 5.41
CA ASN A 159 -7.43 -14.37 5.99
C ASN A 159 -6.20 -14.65 6.88
N PRO A 160 -6.37 -14.73 8.21
CA PRO A 160 -5.25 -14.82 9.16
C PRO A 160 -4.33 -16.03 8.94
N ARG A 161 -4.85 -17.10 8.32
CA ARG A 161 -4.10 -18.35 8.08
C ARG A 161 -3.25 -18.32 6.81
N ARG A 162 -3.35 -17.26 5.99
CA ARG A 162 -2.70 -17.17 4.68
C ARG A 162 -1.60 -16.11 4.65
N ASN A 163 -0.68 -16.21 5.62
CA ASN A 163 0.54 -15.39 5.66
C ASN A 163 1.37 -15.55 4.40
N ASP A 164 1.42 -16.76 3.82
CA ASP A 164 2.03 -17.07 2.53
C ASP A 164 1.51 -16.15 1.42
N VAL A 165 0.19 -15.96 1.33
CA VAL A 165 -0.42 -15.11 0.29
C VAL A 165 -0.07 -13.65 0.51
N ARG A 166 -0.21 -13.13 1.75
CA ARG A 166 0.17 -11.74 2.05
C ARG A 166 1.64 -11.49 1.72
N PHE A 167 2.49 -12.45 2.03
CA PHE A 167 3.92 -12.38 1.76
C PHE A 167 4.24 -12.43 0.26
N ALA A 168 3.49 -13.20 -0.53
CA ALA A 168 3.59 -13.17 -1.99
C ALA A 168 3.09 -11.84 -2.59
N GLN A 169 2.00 -11.28 -2.04
CA GLN A 169 1.45 -9.99 -2.46
C GLN A 169 2.43 -8.84 -2.21
N ILE A 170 3.11 -8.82 -1.06
CA ILE A 170 4.10 -7.77 -0.77
C ILE A 170 5.33 -7.88 -1.68
N GLN A 171 5.82 -9.10 -1.96
CA GLN A 171 6.90 -9.31 -2.93
C GLN A 171 6.56 -8.75 -4.33
N ILE A 172 5.33 -8.99 -4.80
CA ILE A 172 4.84 -8.43 -6.06
C ILE A 172 4.79 -6.89 -6.01
N LEU A 173 4.28 -6.31 -4.92
CA LEU A 173 4.19 -4.85 -4.78
C LEU A 173 5.58 -4.20 -4.79
N LEU A 174 6.54 -4.79 -4.06
CA LEU A 174 7.92 -4.33 -4.00
C LEU A 174 8.58 -4.37 -5.39
N ALA A 175 8.33 -5.43 -6.18
CA ALA A 175 8.81 -5.54 -7.55
C ALA A 175 8.21 -4.49 -8.49
N GLU A 176 6.92 -4.17 -8.35
CA GLU A 176 6.25 -3.12 -9.14
C GLU A 176 6.77 -1.72 -8.78
N ILE A 177 7.01 -1.45 -7.49
CA ILE A 177 7.68 -0.21 -7.03
C ILE A 177 9.07 -0.12 -7.65
N HIS A 178 9.88 -1.19 -7.55
CA HIS A 178 11.24 -1.21 -8.08
C HIS A 178 11.26 -0.94 -9.58
N LYS A 179 10.37 -1.58 -10.35
CA LYS A 179 10.25 -1.40 -11.79
C LYS A 179 9.99 0.06 -12.18
N ILE A 180 9.13 0.76 -11.44
CA ILE A 180 8.85 2.19 -11.70
C ILE A 180 10.09 3.04 -11.42
N ILE A 181 10.84 2.74 -10.36
CA ILE A 181 12.06 3.48 -10.00
C ILE A 181 13.18 3.27 -11.02
N GLN A 182 13.37 2.05 -11.52
CA GLN A 182 14.39 1.75 -12.53
C GLN A 182 14.18 2.54 -13.84
N ASN A 183 12.94 2.85 -14.16
CA ASN A 183 12.59 3.66 -15.33
C ASN A 183 12.78 5.18 -15.10
N MET A 184 13.45 5.59 -14.01
CA MET A 184 13.76 6.99 -13.69
C MET A 184 15.22 7.34 -13.96
N GLY A 185 15.47 8.51 -14.57
CA GLY A 185 16.78 8.82 -15.16
C GLY A 185 17.78 9.66 -14.36
N SER A 186 17.52 10.15 -13.13
CA SER A 186 18.58 10.98 -12.47
C SER A 186 18.57 11.15 -10.96
N LYS A 187 17.45 11.03 -10.22
CA LYS A 187 17.46 11.07 -8.75
C LYS A 187 16.56 10.00 -8.16
N GLU A 188 17.05 9.32 -7.13
CA GLU A 188 16.28 8.33 -6.38
C GLU A 188 15.07 9.02 -5.72
N PRO A 189 13.83 8.55 -6.01
CA PRO A 189 12.64 9.12 -5.41
C PRO A 189 12.56 8.73 -3.94
N ALA A 190 11.77 9.48 -3.17
CA ALA A 190 11.31 8.95 -1.89
C ALA A 190 10.13 8.02 -2.09
N VAL A 191 10.07 6.95 -1.31
CA VAL A 191 9.05 5.91 -1.40
C VAL A 191 8.20 5.94 -0.14
N LEU A 192 6.89 5.98 -0.33
CA LEU A 192 5.89 5.79 0.70
C LEU A 192 5.11 4.51 0.37
N LEU A 193 5.09 3.53 1.27
CA LEU A 193 4.25 2.35 1.18
C LEU A 193 3.22 2.42 2.30
N MET A 194 1.96 2.60 1.93
CA MET A 194 0.84 2.77 2.84
C MET A 194 -0.21 1.71 2.56
N GLY A 195 -0.95 1.31 3.59
CA GLY A 195 -2.04 0.37 3.40
C GLY A 195 -2.49 -0.34 4.65
N ASP A 196 -3.58 -1.08 4.48
CA ASP A 196 -3.98 -2.16 5.38
C ASP A 196 -3.23 -3.42 4.93
N LEU A 197 -2.24 -3.82 5.72
CA LEU A 197 -1.41 -4.98 5.41
C LEU A 197 -1.97 -6.28 5.99
N ASN A 198 -3.05 -6.22 6.79
CA ASN A 198 -3.61 -7.37 7.49
C ASN A 198 -2.53 -8.24 8.16
N SER A 199 -1.48 -7.60 8.64
CA SER A 199 -0.23 -8.21 9.08
C SER A 199 0.20 -7.58 10.39
N TRP A 200 0.40 -8.43 11.40
CA TRP A 200 0.82 -7.98 12.72
C TRP A 200 2.31 -7.59 12.74
N PRO A 201 2.75 -6.78 13.71
CA PRO A 201 4.12 -6.27 13.77
C PRO A 201 5.23 -7.35 13.74
N ASP A 202 4.95 -8.53 14.28
CA ASP A 202 5.89 -9.66 14.34
C ASP A 202 5.88 -10.57 13.10
N SER A 203 4.98 -10.28 12.15
CA SER A 203 4.75 -11.08 10.96
C SER A 203 5.92 -10.97 9.95
N PRO A 204 6.07 -11.96 9.05
CA PRO A 204 7.14 -11.95 8.05
C PRO A 204 7.04 -10.78 7.06
N VAL A 205 5.82 -10.31 6.78
CA VAL A 205 5.57 -9.16 5.92
C VAL A 205 6.17 -7.90 6.52
N ILE A 206 5.92 -7.65 7.82
CA ILE A 206 6.42 -6.46 8.50
C ILE A 206 7.93 -6.54 8.70
N LYS A 207 8.46 -7.70 9.11
CA LYS A 207 9.90 -7.93 9.21
C LYS A 207 10.63 -7.72 7.89
N LEU A 208 10.09 -8.21 6.77
CA LEU A 208 10.68 -7.95 5.47
C LEU A 208 10.76 -6.44 5.19
N LEU A 209 9.67 -5.71 5.43
CA LEU A 209 9.61 -4.26 5.19
C LEU A 209 10.57 -3.46 6.10
N GLU A 210 10.67 -3.81 7.38
CA GLU A 210 11.50 -3.11 8.37
C GLU A 210 12.98 -3.50 8.32
N GLU A 211 13.27 -4.79 8.22
CA GLU A 211 14.64 -5.33 8.27
C GLU A 211 15.28 -5.42 6.88
N GLY A 212 14.50 -5.24 5.81
CA GLY A 212 14.95 -5.31 4.42
C GLY A 212 15.26 -6.74 3.93
N SER A 213 15.31 -7.72 4.84
CA SER A 213 15.51 -9.13 4.50
C SER A 213 14.93 -10.05 5.56
N VAL A 214 14.42 -11.21 5.14
CA VAL A 214 13.99 -12.30 6.04
C VAL A 214 14.46 -13.66 5.51
N PRO A 215 14.61 -14.67 6.39
CA PRO A 215 15.05 -16.00 5.97
C PRO A 215 14.16 -16.66 4.90
N SER A 216 14.75 -17.54 4.09
CA SER A 216 14.09 -18.22 2.96
C SER A 216 13.03 -19.26 3.32
N TYR A 217 12.86 -19.65 4.60
CA TYR A 217 11.78 -20.59 4.94
C TYR A 217 10.38 -19.97 4.79
N PHE A 218 10.27 -18.66 4.54
CA PHE A 218 9.03 -18.02 4.11
C PHE A 218 8.71 -18.32 2.64
N SER A 219 7.44 -18.22 2.25
CA SER A 219 7.00 -18.61 0.90
C SER A 219 7.63 -17.77 -0.21
N HIS A 220 8.42 -18.42 -1.05
CA HIS A 220 8.94 -17.85 -2.29
C HIS A 220 7.84 -17.74 -3.35
N LEU A 221 7.93 -16.71 -4.18
CA LEU A 221 7.23 -16.72 -5.46
C LEU A 221 7.82 -17.82 -6.37
N PRO A 222 7.00 -18.52 -7.18
CA PRO A 222 7.53 -19.46 -8.16
C PRO A 222 8.46 -18.77 -9.16
N THR A 223 9.42 -19.49 -9.72
CA THR A 223 10.34 -18.98 -10.76
C THR A 223 9.58 -18.35 -11.93
N ASP A 224 8.47 -18.97 -12.34
CA ASP A 224 7.59 -18.50 -13.43
C ASP A 224 6.90 -17.16 -13.14
N SER A 225 6.99 -16.65 -11.90
CA SER A 225 6.52 -15.29 -11.58
C SER A 225 7.39 -14.20 -12.22
N GLY A 226 8.61 -14.53 -12.63
CA GLY A 226 9.60 -13.58 -13.13
C GLY A 226 10.11 -12.60 -12.07
N ILE A 227 9.88 -12.86 -10.77
CA ILE A 227 10.32 -12.02 -9.66
C ILE A 227 11.38 -12.77 -8.84
N SER A 228 12.52 -12.12 -8.64
CA SER A 228 13.64 -12.66 -7.84
C SER A 228 13.36 -12.59 -6.34
N ASN A 229 14.18 -13.28 -5.55
CA ASN A 229 14.16 -13.17 -4.08
C ASN A 229 14.49 -11.77 -3.55
N GLN A 230 15.02 -10.86 -4.37
CA GLN A 230 15.24 -9.45 -4.00
C GLN A 230 14.02 -8.56 -4.32
N CYS A 231 12.88 -9.18 -4.64
CA CYS A 231 11.66 -8.50 -5.09
C CYS A 231 11.92 -7.62 -6.34
N ILE A 232 12.65 -8.14 -7.33
CA ILE A 232 12.98 -7.45 -8.58
C ILE A 232 12.55 -8.34 -9.75
N TYR A 233 12.01 -7.74 -10.81
CA TYR A 233 11.72 -8.48 -12.04
C TYR A 233 13.01 -8.95 -12.73
N LEU A 234 13.12 -10.25 -12.98
CA LEU A 234 14.21 -10.90 -13.70
C LEU A 234 14.07 -10.65 -15.21
N ASN A 235 14.47 -9.46 -15.68
CA ASN A 235 14.53 -9.05 -17.10
C ASN A 235 13.24 -9.20 -17.94
N ASN A 236 12.49 -8.11 -18.10
CA ASN A 236 11.62 -7.88 -19.26
C ASN A 236 12.25 -6.84 -20.19
N ASN A 237 13.35 -7.17 -20.86
CA ASN A 237 13.89 -6.31 -21.93
C ASN A 237 13.20 -6.51 -23.30
N GLU A 238 12.12 -7.28 -23.39
CA GLU A 238 11.32 -7.38 -24.62
C GLU A 238 9.83 -7.48 -24.29
N CYS A 239 9.18 -6.34 -24.06
CA CYS A 239 7.73 -6.17 -24.16
C CYS A 239 7.39 -4.68 -24.32
N GLU A 240 8.15 -3.97 -25.17
CA GLU A 240 7.73 -2.71 -25.76
C GLU A 240 7.92 -2.82 -27.28
N GLY A 241 6.81 -2.71 -28.03
CA GLY A 241 6.82 -2.60 -29.48
C GLY A 241 6.22 -3.78 -30.24
N VAL A 242 4.89 -3.88 -30.27
CA VAL A 242 4.20 -4.39 -31.47
C VAL A 242 3.05 -3.44 -31.77
N GLU A 243 3.36 -2.42 -32.56
CA GLU A 243 2.39 -1.88 -33.52
C GLU A 243 1.98 -3.00 -34.48
N GLU A 244 0.71 -3.00 -34.87
CA GLU A 244 0.15 -3.91 -35.86
C GLU A 244 0.94 -3.86 -37.18
N SER A 245 1.60 -4.94 -37.58
CA SER A 245 1.67 -5.38 -38.99
C SER A 245 2.38 -6.73 -39.21
N LYS A 246 1.61 -7.66 -39.80
CA LYS A 246 1.95 -8.67 -40.85
C LYS A 246 3.19 -9.58 -40.72
N GLN A 247 2.89 -10.89 -40.61
CA GLN A 247 3.51 -12.08 -41.22
C GLN A 247 5.00 -12.05 -41.62
N THR A 248 5.80 -13.02 -41.14
CA THR A 248 6.24 -14.24 -41.86
C THR A 248 7.13 -15.13 -40.98
N ASN A 249 7.23 -16.40 -41.39
CA ASN A 249 7.82 -17.57 -40.73
C ASN A 249 9.32 -17.51 -40.41
N GLY A 250 9.72 -18.26 -39.37
CA GLY A 250 10.89 -19.14 -39.44
C GLY A 250 11.90 -19.02 -38.30
N GLU A 251 12.29 -20.19 -37.80
CA GLU A 251 13.51 -20.53 -37.04
C GLU A 251 13.38 -20.64 -35.51
N THR A 252 13.46 -21.90 -35.08
CA THR A 252 13.52 -22.44 -33.73
C THR A 252 14.83 -22.07 -33.04
N CYS A 253 14.77 -21.45 -31.86
CA CYS A 253 15.95 -21.22 -31.02
C CYS A 253 16.14 -22.36 -30.01
N ASP A 254 17.38 -22.84 -29.93
CA ASP A 254 17.85 -24.02 -29.20
C ASP A 254 17.62 -23.99 -27.68
N ILE A 255 16.84 -24.97 -27.21
CA ILE A 255 16.51 -25.26 -25.80
C ILE A 255 17.77 -25.58 -24.96
N ASN A 256 18.89 -25.95 -25.58
CA ASN A 256 20.09 -26.36 -24.87
C ASN A 256 20.90 -25.19 -24.27
N SER A 257 20.71 -23.97 -24.74
CA SER A 257 21.41 -22.79 -24.18
C SER A 257 20.82 -22.31 -22.84
N GLN A 258 19.56 -22.64 -22.56
CA GLN A 258 18.90 -22.32 -21.29
C GLN A 258 19.41 -23.21 -20.15
N LEU A 259 19.56 -24.51 -20.40
CA LEU A 259 19.98 -25.50 -19.39
C LEU A 259 21.39 -25.27 -18.85
N ASP A 260 22.32 -24.78 -19.68
CA ASP A 260 23.69 -24.48 -19.24
C ASP A 260 23.81 -23.14 -18.49
N PHE A 261 22.86 -22.22 -18.66
CA PHE A 261 22.75 -21.02 -17.81
C PHE A 261 22.17 -21.39 -16.44
N PHE A 262 21.15 -22.25 -16.38
CA PHE A 262 20.57 -22.72 -15.12
C PHE A 262 21.57 -23.53 -14.28
N LYS A 263 22.50 -24.26 -14.89
CA LYS A 263 23.58 -24.96 -14.16
C LYS A 263 24.68 -24.06 -13.61
N LYS A 264 24.96 -22.91 -14.24
CA LYS A 264 25.98 -21.96 -13.74
C LYS A 264 25.49 -21.06 -12.61
N VAL A 265 24.18 -20.95 -12.40
CA VAL A 265 23.58 -20.21 -11.27
C VAL A 265 23.51 -21.06 -10.00
N ASP A 266 23.65 -22.39 -10.10
CA ASP A 266 23.52 -23.32 -8.97
C ASP A 266 24.81 -23.49 -8.14
N ASP A 267 25.94 -22.92 -8.59
CA ASP A 267 27.28 -23.21 -8.05
C ASP A 267 27.94 -22.07 -7.25
N GLN A 268 27.15 -21.10 -6.75
CA GLN A 268 27.64 -20.15 -5.73
C GLN A 268 26.60 -19.92 -4.62
N HIS A 269 26.81 -20.63 -3.50
CA HIS A 269 26.15 -20.47 -2.20
C HIS A 269 25.76 -19.02 -1.83
N SER A 270 24.52 -18.62 -2.12
CA SER A 270 23.80 -17.54 -1.42
C SER A 270 22.25 -17.60 -1.58
N GLN A 271 21.64 -18.79 -1.55
CA GLN A 271 20.17 -18.96 -1.58
C GLN A 271 19.53 -18.97 -0.18
N LEU A 272 19.58 -17.89 0.62
CA LEU A 272 19.12 -17.98 2.02
C LEU A 272 18.14 -16.91 2.53
N ALA A 273 17.82 -15.86 1.76
CA ALA A 273 16.90 -14.82 2.22
C ALA A 273 16.07 -14.20 1.09
N ILE A 274 14.89 -13.71 1.45
CA ILE A 274 14.04 -12.84 0.63
C ILE A 274 14.28 -11.40 1.10
N SER A 275 14.52 -10.46 0.20
CA SER A 275 14.97 -9.10 0.52
C SER A 275 14.43 -8.02 -0.41
N HIS A 276 14.66 -6.75 -0.05
CA HIS A 276 14.47 -5.58 -0.91
C HIS A 276 15.45 -4.44 -0.53
N ASN A 277 15.60 -3.44 -1.40
CA ASN A 277 16.62 -2.37 -1.23
C ASN A 277 16.06 -0.99 -0.82
N PHE A 278 14.78 -0.90 -0.45
CA PHE A 278 14.13 0.38 -0.12
C PHE A 278 14.49 1.01 1.23
N ASN A 279 15.06 0.24 2.17
CA ASN A 279 15.41 0.70 3.53
C ASN A 279 14.28 1.49 4.21
N PHE A 280 13.12 0.84 4.39
CA PHE A 280 11.96 1.50 4.97
C PHE A 280 12.10 1.72 6.48
N ASN A 281 11.48 2.80 6.95
CA ASN A 281 11.15 3.02 8.35
C ASN A 281 9.64 3.03 8.48
N SER A 282 9.09 2.46 9.56
CA SER A 282 7.70 2.65 9.91
C SER A 282 7.50 4.02 10.59
N VAL A 283 6.41 4.72 10.27
CA VAL A 283 6.01 5.94 11.01
C VAL A 283 5.67 5.60 12.46
N TYR A 284 5.10 4.43 12.72
CA TYR A 284 4.63 4.01 14.03
C TYR A 284 5.41 2.80 14.51
N ASN A 285 5.94 2.90 15.72
CA ASN A 285 6.36 1.71 16.45
C ASN A 285 5.09 1.05 17.00
N TRP A 286 5.02 -0.27 16.96
CA TRP A 286 3.85 -0.99 17.48
C TRP A 286 3.68 -0.86 19.00
N LYS A 287 4.73 -0.42 19.71
CA LYS A 287 4.66 0.03 21.10
C LYS A 287 4.98 1.50 21.25
N ASN A 288 4.31 2.16 22.19
CA ASN A 288 4.64 3.52 22.59
C ASN A 288 5.90 3.55 23.50
N LYS A 289 6.30 4.75 23.94
CA LYS A 289 7.49 4.92 24.81
C LYS A 289 7.37 4.26 26.19
N ASN A 290 6.15 3.95 26.62
CA ASN A 290 5.84 3.31 27.88
C ASN A 290 5.61 1.79 27.70
N ASP A 291 6.01 1.22 26.55
CA ASP A 291 5.86 -0.20 26.22
C ASP A 291 4.41 -0.68 26.03
N HIS A 292 3.44 0.24 25.89
CA HIS A 292 2.05 -0.15 25.59
C HIS A 292 1.85 -0.35 24.09
N SER A 293 1.23 -1.47 23.72
CA SER A 293 0.88 -1.78 22.34
C SER A 293 -0.12 -0.78 21.77
N LEU A 294 0.13 -0.30 20.56
CA LEU A 294 -0.77 0.56 19.79
C LEU A 294 -1.72 -0.28 18.95
N ALA A 295 -2.89 0.27 18.66
CA ALA A 295 -3.90 -0.40 17.83
C ALA A 295 -4.34 0.49 16.66
N THR A 296 -4.65 -0.17 15.54
CA THR A 296 -5.24 0.47 14.35
C THR A 296 -6.61 -0.10 14.01
N SER A 297 -6.88 -1.37 14.37
CA SER A 297 -8.16 -2.04 14.10
C SER A 297 -8.40 -3.20 15.07
N TYR A 298 -9.65 -3.69 15.13
CA TYR A 298 -10.05 -4.88 15.88
C TYR A 298 -10.28 -6.07 14.93
N GLN A 299 -9.39 -7.07 14.98
CA GLN A 299 -9.49 -8.29 14.18
C GLN A 299 -9.54 -9.53 15.10
N GLY A 300 -10.59 -9.60 15.93
CA GLY A 300 -10.73 -10.58 17.03
C GLY A 300 -9.93 -10.20 18.29
N ARG A 301 -8.95 -9.32 18.14
CA ARG A 301 -8.31 -8.53 19.20
C ARG A 301 -7.83 -7.21 18.61
N TRP A 302 -7.65 -6.20 19.46
CA TRP A 302 -7.03 -4.94 19.04
C TRP A 302 -5.58 -5.16 18.64
N ASN A 303 -5.21 -4.69 17.45
CA ASN A 303 -3.83 -4.75 16.98
C ASN A 303 -3.53 -3.71 15.90
N MET A 304 -2.27 -3.61 15.51
CA MET A 304 -1.78 -2.82 14.39
C MET A 304 -1.72 -3.68 13.12
N VAL A 305 -2.46 -3.25 12.10
CA VAL A 305 -2.48 -3.85 10.75
C VAL A 305 -2.32 -2.81 9.63
N ASP A 306 -2.46 -1.53 9.96
CA ASP A 306 -2.31 -0.40 9.06
C ASP A 306 -0.94 0.25 9.25
N TYR A 307 -0.27 0.59 8.14
CA TYR A 307 1.11 1.10 8.19
C TYR A 307 1.34 2.26 7.22
N ILE A 308 2.32 3.09 7.59
CA ILE A 308 2.96 4.06 6.69
C ILE A 308 4.46 3.79 6.78
N PHE A 309 5.01 3.16 5.75
CA PHE A 309 6.45 2.96 5.57
C PHE A 309 7.02 4.06 4.67
N TYR A 310 8.22 4.53 5.00
CA TYR A 310 8.92 5.56 4.24
C TYR A 310 10.41 5.28 4.10
N SER A 311 10.99 5.59 2.93
CA SER A 311 12.44 5.45 2.71
C SER A 311 13.24 6.56 3.39
N ASN A 312 14.53 6.31 3.62
CA ASN A 312 15.47 7.17 4.38
C ASN A 312 15.64 8.61 3.86
N ASN A 313 15.17 8.90 2.65
CA ASN A 313 15.36 10.17 1.95
C ASN A 313 14.20 11.17 2.16
N ILE A 314 13.29 10.87 3.09
CA ILE A 314 12.39 11.84 3.73
C ILE A 314 12.43 11.64 5.25
N LYS A 315 12.23 12.74 6.00
CA LYS A 315 12.34 12.74 7.46
C LYS A 315 10.97 12.97 8.11
N LEU A 316 10.60 12.08 9.04
CA LEU A 316 9.40 12.22 9.86
C LEU A 316 9.53 13.41 10.82
N ILE A 317 8.52 14.29 10.83
CA ILE A 317 8.44 15.47 11.70
C ILE A 317 7.44 15.23 12.83
N SER A 318 6.24 14.76 12.49
CA SER A 318 5.18 14.49 13.45
C SER A 318 4.25 13.41 12.93
N ARG A 319 3.49 12.80 13.85
CA ARG A 319 2.48 11.79 13.55
C ARG A 319 1.27 11.97 14.47
N LEU A 320 0.09 11.58 14.00
CA LEU A 320 -1.10 11.52 14.82
C LEU A 320 -0.90 10.51 15.97
N LYS A 321 -1.41 10.77 17.18
CA LYS A 321 -1.36 9.77 18.25
C LYS A 321 -2.35 8.65 17.93
N LEU A 322 -1.89 7.39 17.94
CA LEU A 322 -2.77 6.22 17.94
C LEU A 322 -3.14 5.83 19.38
N PRO A 323 -4.34 5.27 19.58
CA PRO A 323 -4.71 4.73 20.87
C PRO A 323 -3.90 3.47 21.20
N THR A 324 -3.73 3.19 22.50
CA THR A 324 -3.22 1.91 22.97
C THR A 324 -4.31 0.84 22.91
N VAL A 325 -3.92 -0.43 22.91
CA VAL A 325 -4.84 -1.57 23.05
C VAL A 325 -5.71 -1.42 24.30
N GLU A 326 -5.13 -0.98 25.41
CA GLU A 326 -5.83 -0.74 26.69
C GLU A 326 -6.86 0.40 26.58
N GLU A 327 -6.49 1.55 25.99
CA GLU A 327 -7.41 2.66 25.71
C GLU A 327 -8.57 2.16 24.81
N CYS A 328 -8.27 1.33 23.81
CA CYS A 328 -9.29 0.74 22.95
C CYS A 328 -10.25 -0.20 23.68
N GLU A 329 -9.74 -1.05 24.58
CA GLU A 329 -10.54 -2.04 25.33
C GLU A 329 -11.41 -1.41 26.41
N HIS A 330 -10.91 -0.37 27.09
CA HIS A 330 -11.56 0.17 28.29
C HIS A 330 -12.23 1.53 28.09
N GLU A 331 -11.82 2.33 27.10
CA GLU A 331 -12.35 3.69 26.92
C GLU A 331 -13.11 3.86 25.60
N ILE A 332 -12.58 3.33 24.49
CA ILE A 332 -13.17 3.53 23.15
C ILE A 332 -14.28 2.51 22.88
N GLY A 333 -14.04 1.23 23.18
CA GLY A 333 -14.97 0.14 22.86
C GLY A 333 -15.11 -0.09 21.36
N TYR A 334 -16.26 -0.61 20.92
CA TYR A 334 -16.49 -0.99 19.52
C TYR A 334 -16.42 0.21 18.57
N ILE A 335 -15.78 -0.01 17.41
CA ILE A 335 -15.77 0.89 16.24
C ILE A 335 -16.27 0.12 15.01
N PRO A 336 -17.05 0.71 14.10
CA PRO A 336 -17.47 2.12 14.05
C PRO A 336 -18.37 2.57 15.21
N ASN A 337 -18.29 3.84 15.59
CA ASN A 337 -19.14 4.45 16.61
C ASN A 337 -19.41 5.93 16.29
N LYS A 338 -19.98 6.66 17.25
CA LYS A 338 -20.34 8.09 17.09
C LYS A 338 -19.18 9.02 16.70
N THR A 339 -17.93 8.64 16.97
CA THR A 339 -16.73 9.43 16.65
C THR A 339 -15.82 8.77 15.62
N SER A 340 -15.86 7.44 15.49
CA SER A 340 -15.02 6.67 14.57
C SER A 340 -15.89 6.04 13.47
N PRO A 341 -15.84 6.52 12.22
CA PRO A 341 -16.73 6.06 11.15
C PRO A 341 -16.25 4.81 10.41
N SER A 342 -15.15 4.22 10.85
CA SER A 342 -14.55 3.00 10.33
C SER A 342 -14.19 2.09 11.51
N ASP A 343 -14.03 0.80 11.25
CA ASP A 343 -13.40 -0.15 12.17
C ASP A 343 -11.88 -0.05 12.20
N HIS A 344 -11.30 0.91 11.46
CA HIS A 344 -9.90 1.29 11.52
C HIS A 344 -9.74 2.74 12.03
N PHE A 345 -8.59 3.04 12.63
CA PHE A 345 -8.15 4.41 12.92
C PHE A 345 -7.31 4.96 11.75
N PRO A 346 -7.47 6.25 11.39
CA PRO A 346 -6.62 6.87 10.37
C PRO A 346 -5.19 7.02 10.89
N LEU A 347 -4.21 6.64 10.07
CA LEU A 347 -2.81 6.96 10.31
C LEU A 347 -2.48 8.26 9.59
N ALA A 348 -1.83 9.20 10.29
CA ALA A 348 -1.42 10.47 9.69
C ALA A 348 -0.01 10.87 10.09
N ALA A 349 0.74 11.47 9.18
CA ALA A 349 2.11 11.91 9.41
C ALA A 349 2.46 13.18 8.64
N THR A 350 3.39 13.96 9.18
CA THR A 350 4.04 15.07 8.48
C THR A 350 5.49 14.74 8.27
N PHE A 351 5.97 14.90 7.04
CA PHE A 351 7.35 14.68 6.64
C PHE A 351 7.97 15.98 6.15
N ILE A 352 9.29 16.04 6.15
CA ILE A 352 10.07 17.02 5.41
C ILE A 352 10.92 16.28 4.37
N VAL A 353 11.02 16.86 3.17
CA VAL A 353 11.92 16.37 2.11
C VAL A 353 13.27 17.07 2.25
N ASP A 354 14.35 16.28 2.33
CA ASP A 354 15.73 16.79 2.35
C ASP A 354 16.12 17.46 1.02
#